data_AF-A0A9P8F1U8-F1
#
_entry.id   AF-A0A9P8F1U8-F1
#
_cell.length_a   1.000
_cell.length_b   1.000
_cell.length_c   1.000
_cell.angle_alpha   90.00
_cell.angle_beta   90.00
_cell.angle_gamma   90.00
#
_symmetry.space_group_name_H-M   'P 1'
#
loop_
_entity.id
_entity.type
_entity.pdbx_description
1 polymer ?
#
loop_
_entity_poly.entity_id
_entity_poly.type
_entity_poly.pdbx_seq_one_letter_code
_entity_poly.pdbx_strand_id
1 'polypeptide(L)'
;MGPYKRQSLFELKLHASLNLNDPWIPQASSVNTPAPAPAQDARSQRNGWMLNLGEKIQHLEWAPNLSGSRQFLAVTTSPLMGSDSEEQNFSAPYAPAFAPRPPSKSSIQIWEFCATSQGRIDATCAPILRKVICSEWGDVKTFRWCPMPRHSFAEQASERLNLGLLAGIWADGALRVLDVFVPAKDVEETEYELVSSAAFTAQPPNTICTCLTWLSSTSVIAGCANGCIGVWNIPSSLQTASTGDRRNANAEPIIYSSISPTYILNVITCYPSRPNIMISSSMSGHIQMTDLMEMTSKATMAPAAT
;
A
#
# COMPACT_ATOMS: atom_id res chain seq x y z
N MET A 1 2.30 29.54 2.24
CA MET A 1 3.67 29.10 2.61
C MET A 1 4.66 30.22 2.35
N GLY A 2 5.88 30.16 2.86
CA GLY A 2 6.91 31.17 2.60
C GLY A 2 7.60 31.70 3.85
N PRO A 3 8.57 32.62 3.71
CA PRO A 3 9.32 33.19 4.82
C PRO A 3 8.42 33.89 5.84
N TYR A 4 8.85 33.95 7.09
CA TYR A 4 8.16 34.69 8.14
C TYR A 4 7.92 36.14 7.70
N LYS A 5 6.68 36.64 7.86
CA LYS A 5 6.18 37.95 7.35
C LYS A 5 6.08 38.10 5.82
N ARG A 6 6.33 37.05 5.03
CA ARG A 6 6.18 37.02 3.56
C ARG A 6 5.53 35.71 3.09
N GLN A 7 4.42 35.34 3.71
CA GLN A 7 3.67 34.15 3.32
C GLN A 7 2.81 34.46 2.09
N SER A 8 2.80 33.55 1.13
CA SER A 8 1.93 33.59 -0.05
C SER A 8 0.99 32.40 -0.08
N LEU A 9 -0.17 32.61 -0.72
CA LEU A 9 -1.15 31.56 -0.99
C LEU A 9 -0.70 30.75 -2.21
N PHE A 10 -0.79 29.43 -2.12
CA PHE A 10 -0.55 28.52 -3.24
C PHE A 10 -1.76 27.61 -3.38
N GLU A 11 -2.35 27.60 -4.56
CA GLU A 11 -3.41 26.66 -4.91
C GLU A 11 -2.79 25.45 -5.61
N LEU A 12 -2.86 24.29 -4.96
CA LEU A 12 -2.36 23.05 -5.51
C LEU A 12 -3.54 22.24 -6.06
N LYS A 13 -3.59 22.08 -7.38
CA LYS A 13 -4.62 21.28 -8.05
C LYS A 13 -4.58 19.82 -7.58
N LEU A 14 -5.69 19.11 -7.72
CA LEU A 14 -5.76 17.68 -7.48
C LEU A 14 -4.70 16.94 -8.32
N HIS A 15 -3.98 16.01 -7.70
CA HIS A 15 -2.91 15.24 -8.33
C HIS A 15 -1.73 16.08 -8.85
N ALA A 16 -1.56 17.31 -8.34
CA ALA A 16 -0.39 18.13 -8.62
C ALA A 16 0.63 18.07 -7.47
N SER A 17 1.87 18.42 -7.80
CA SER A 17 2.99 18.56 -6.87
C SER A 17 3.48 20.01 -6.81
N LEU A 18 3.93 20.44 -5.62
CA LEU A 18 4.53 21.76 -5.39
C LEU A 18 5.92 21.59 -4.78
N ASN A 19 6.93 22.27 -5.32
CA ASN A 19 8.27 22.22 -4.75
C ASN A 19 8.28 23.01 -3.44
N LEU A 20 8.86 22.44 -2.38
CA LEU A 20 8.93 23.12 -1.08
C LEU A 20 9.85 24.35 -1.09
N ASN A 21 10.68 24.54 -2.13
CA ASN A 21 11.49 25.74 -2.30
C ASN A 21 10.75 26.89 -2.97
N ASP A 22 9.74 26.63 -3.82
CA ASP A 22 9.05 27.67 -4.60
C ASP A 22 8.51 28.83 -3.73
N PRO A 23 7.89 28.57 -2.56
CA PRO A 23 7.40 29.64 -1.70
C PRO A 23 8.49 30.53 -1.06
N TRP A 24 9.76 30.15 -1.17
CA TRP A 24 10.91 30.88 -0.59
C TRP A 24 11.76 31.60 -1.65
N ILE A 25 11.46 31.41 -2.93
CA ILE A 25 12.10 32.18 -4.01
C ILE A 25 11.55 33.62 -3.95
N PRO A 26 12.41 34.65 -3.82
CA PRO A 26 11.94 36.04 -3.86
C PRO A 26 11.26 36.31 -5.19
N GLN A 27 9.96 36.64 -5.18
CA GLN A 27 9.32 37.15 -6.39
C GLN A 27 9.95 38.49 -6.76
N ALA A 28 10.34 38.66 -8.02
CA ALA A 28 10.79 39.94 -8.53
C ALA A 28 9.64 40.94 -8.36
N SER A 29 9.86 41.98 -7.57
CA SER A 29 8.95 43.12 -7.51
C SER A 29 8.81 43.70 -8.91
N SER A 30 7.58 43.91 -9.38
CA SER A 30 7.24 44.54 -10.67
C SER A 30 7.66 46.02 -10.80
N VAL A 31 8.59 46.48 -9.96
CA VAL A 31 9.11 47.84 -9.95
C VAL A 31 10.58 47.77 -10.31
N ASN A 32 10.95 48.48 -11.39
CA ASN A 32 12.31 48.65 -11.90
C ASN A 32 13.24 49.19 -10.81
N THR A 33 13.79 48.31 -9.98
CA THR A 33 14.87 48.63 -9.06
C THR A 33 15.87 47.49 -9.12
N PRO A 34 17.16 47.72 -9.44
CA PRO A 34 18.14 46.65 -9.48
C PRO A 34 18.33 46.13 -8.06
N ALA A 35 17.72 44.98 -7.76
CA ALA A 35 17.92 44.31 -6.50
C ALA A 35 19.34 43.71 -6.46
N PRO A 36 20.09 43.86 -5.35
CA PRO A 36 21.36 43.16 -5.20
C PRO A 36 21.08 41.65 -5.24
N ALA A 37 21.94 40.91 -5.97
CA ALA A 37 21.83 39.47 -6.11
C ALA A 37 21.68 38.81 -4.73
N PRO A 38 20.60 38.04 -4.47
CA PRO A 38 20.42 37.43 -3.18
C PRO A 38 21.48 36.34 -3.01
N ALA A 39 22.35 36.51 -2.01
CA ALA A 39 23.04 35.39 -1.41
C ALA A 39 21.95 34.47 -0.85
N GLN A 40 21.54 33.47 -1.62
CA GLN A 40 20.78 32.35 -1.07
C GLN A 40 21.67 31.77 0.03
N ASP A 41 21.22 31.86 1.27
CA ASP A 41 21.79 31.04 2.34
C ASP A 41 21.62 29.59 1.93
N ALA A 42 22.69 28.99 1.39
CA ALA A 42 22.73 27.60 0.94
C ALA A 42 22.34 26.60 2.05
N ARG A 43 22.23 27.08 3.30
CA ARG A 43 21.77 26.33 4.48
C ARG A 43 20.26 26.11 4.57
N SER A 44 19.43 26.76 3.73
CA SER A 44 17.96 26.69 3.82
C SER A 44 17.29 26.14 2.55
N GLN A 45 18.00 25.39 1.70
CA GLN A 45 17.31 24.64 0.64
C GLN A 45 16.52 23.48 1.27
N ARG A 46 15.20 23.52 1.13
CA ARG A 46 14.33 22.43 1.56
C ARG A 46 14.20 21.46 0.41
N ASN A 47 14.65 20.24 0.61
CA ASN A 47 14.53 19.20 -0.42
C ASN A 47 13.22 18.45 -0.21
N GLY A 48 12.27 18.60 -1.13
CA GLY A 48 11.04 17.83 -1.11
C GLY A 48 9.90 18.47 -1.88
N TRP A 49 8.81 17.72 -1.98
CA TRP A 49 7.60 18.08 -2.70
C TRP A 49 6.40 17.91 -1.78
N MET A 50 5.43 18.80 -1.93
CA MET A 50 4.09 18.65 -1.36
C MET A 50 3.17 18.12 -2.45
N LEU A 51 2.44 17.04 -2.16
CA LEU A 51 1.51 16.41 -3.09
C LEU A 51 0.07 16.65 -2.65
N ASN A 52 -0.81 17.01 -3.60
CA ASN A 52 -2.25 16.99 -3.35
C ASN A 52 -2.83 15.66 -3.86
N LEU A 53 -3.14 14.77 -2.92
CA LEU A 53 -3.68 13.44 -3.19
C LEU A 53 -5.22 13.41 -3.23
N GLY A 54 -5.87 14.56 -2.98
CA GLY A 54 -7.33 14.75 -3.03
C GLY A 54 -8.06 14.43 -1.74
N GLU A 55 -7.77 13.27 -1.16
CA GLU A 55 -8.55 12.72 -0.04
C GLU A 55 -7.66 12.34 1.15
N LYS A 56 -8.27 11.84 2.24
CA LYS A 56 -7.52 11.41 3.43
C LYS A 56 -6.63 10.22 3.10
N ILE A 57 -5.32 10.39 3.32
CA ILE A 57 -4.34 9.32 3.16
C ILE A 57 -4.59 8.23 4.21
N GLN A 58 -4.73 6.99 3.77
CA GLN A 58 -4.88 5.82 4.65
C GLN A 58 -3.56 5.06 4.79
N HIS A 59 -2.88 4.81 3.67
CA HIS A 59 -1.64 4.06 3.64
C HIS A 59 -0.73 4.52 2.49
N LEU A 60 0.58 4.45 2.71
CA LEU A 60 1.60 4.75 1.70
C LEU A 60 2.77 3.78 1.83
N GLU A 61 3.38 3.39 0.71
CA GLU A 61 4.57 2.54 0.71
C GLU A 61 5.39 2.69 -0.58
N TRP A 62 6.71 2.76 -0.44
CA TRP A 62 7.65 2.77 -1.57
C TRP A 62 7.77 1.38 -2.18
N ALA A 63 7.75 1.31 -3.51
CA ALA A 63 8.05 0.09 -4.25
C ALA A 63 9.52 -0.31 -4.02
N PRO A 64 9.80 -1.54 -3.54
CA PRO A 64 11.15 -1.97 -3.19
C PRO A 64 11.90 -2.49 -4.41
N ASN A 65 13.23 -2.67 -4.26
CA ASN A 65 14.10 -3.39 -5.21
C ASN A 65 14.14 -2.81 -6.64
N LEU A 66 13.84 -1.52 -6.79
CA LEU A 66 13.94 -0.83 -8.08
C LEU A 66 15.37 -0.37 -8.34
N SER A 67 15.90 -0.74 -9.50
CA SER A 67 17.17 -0.24 -10.00
C SER A 67 16.95 1.01 -10.88
N GLY A 68 17.90 1.94 -10.82
CA GLY A 68 17.89 3.16 -11.64
C GLY A 68 17.38 4.41 -10.93
N SER A 69 17.08 5.43 -11.72
CA SER A 69 16.71 6.77 -11.26
C SER A 69 15.21 6.95 -11.04
N ARG A 70 14.37 5.93 -11.25
CA ARG A 70 12.91 6.01 -11.07
C ARG A 70 12.51 5.28 -9.81
N GLN A 71 11.83 5.96 -8.91
CA GLN A 71 11.33 5.42 -7.64
C GLN A 71 9.82 5.62 -7.60
N PHE A 72 9.08 4.65 -7.07
CA PHE A 72 7.62 4.70 -7.07
C PHE A 72 7.05 4.62 -5.67
N LEU A 73 6.11 5.52 -5.36
CA LEU A 73 5.37 5.56 -4.12
C LEU A 73 3.92 5.18 -4.41
N ALA A 74 3.46 4.09 -3.81
CA ALA A 74 2.04 3.76 -3.79
C ALA A 74 1.37 4.52 -2.65
N VAL A 75 0.18 5.06 -2.92
CA VAL A 75 -0.64 5.75 -1.93
C VAL A 75 -2.09 5.36 -2.12
N THR A 76 -2.81 5.11 -1.04
CA THR A 76 -4.27 4.99 -1.09
C THR A 76 -4.92 6.05 -0.21
N THR A 77 -6.05 6.52 -0.70
CA THR A 77 -6.87 7.52 -0.05
C THR A 77 -8.26 6.96 0.17
N SER A 78 -8.93 7.46 1.20
CA SER A 78 -10.32 7.15 1.48
C SER A 78 -11.07 8.47 1.66
N PRO A 79 -12.32 8.55 1.18
CA PRO A 79 -13.16 9.71 1.39
C PRO A 79 -13.25 10.05 2.88
N LEU A 80 -13.35 11.34 3.18
CA LEU A 80 -13.68 11.78 4.54
C LEU A 80 -15.08 11.26 4.90
N MET A 81 -15.17 10.51 6.01
CA MET A 81 -16.43 9.92 6.49
C MET A 81 -17.60 10.89 6.38
N GLY A 82 -18.64 10.46 5.64
CA GLY A 82 -19.87 11.22 5.44
C GLY A 82 -19.91 12.10 4.19
N SER A 83 -18.89 12.06 3.31
CA SER A 83 -18.92 12.71 2.00
C SER A 83 -19.93 12.07 1.05
N ASP A 84 -20.14 10.75 1.15
CA ASP A 84 -21.01 10.00 0.25
C ASP A 84 -22.27 9.49 0.97
N SER A 85 -23.40 9.63 0.29
CA SER A 85 -24.70 9.12 0.77
C SER A 85 -24.69 7.62 1.06
N GLU A 86 -23.84 6.83 0.39
CA GLU A 86 -23.71 5.39 0.64
C GLU A 86 -23.03 5.07 1.97
N GLU A 87 -22.06 5.88 2.43
CA GLU A 87 -21.43 5.68 3.74
C GLU A 87 -22.37 6.01 4.89
N GLN A 88 -23.23 7.03 4.72
CA GLN A 88 -24.23 7.41 5.71
C GLN A 88 -25.31 6.34 5.90
N ASN A 89 -25.60 5.56 4.84
CA ASN A 89 -26.58 4.49 4.86
C ASN A 89 -26.04 3.15 5.38
N PHE A 90 -24.72 3.01 5.57
CA PHE A 90 -24.14 1.80 6.14
C PHE A 90 -24.32 1.75 7.66
N SER A 91 -25.50 1.33 8.10
CA SER A 91 -25.76 0.93 9.49
C SER A 91 -25.33 -0.52 9.70
N ALA A 92 -24.06 -0.73 10.05
CA ALA A 92 -23.62 -2.04 10.48
C ALA A 92 -24.31 -2.39 11.82
N PRO A 93 -24.98 -3.55 11.95
CA PRO A 93 -25.62 -3.96 13.20
C PRO A 93 -24.61 -4.20 14.33
N TYR A 94 -23.33 -4.38 14.00
CA TYR A 94 -22.20 -4.52 14.93
C TYR A 94 -21.04 -3.64 14.48
N ALA A 95 -20.14 -3.30 15.42
CA ALA A 95 -19.00 -2.40 15.25
C ALA A 95 -18.38 -2.45 13.82
N PRO A 96 -18.49 -1.38 13.01
CA PRO A 96 -18.09 -1.38 11.58
C PRO A 96 -16.65 -1.80 11.32
N ALA A 97 -15.78 -1.64 12.31
CA ALA A 97 -14.38 -2.06 12.24
C ALA A 97 -14.18 -3.58 12.14
N PHE A 98 -15.19 -4.39 12.49
CA PHE A 98 -15.11 -5.85 12.58
C PHE A 98 -15.90 -6.57 11.48
N ALA A 99 -16.62 -5.85 10.63
CA ALA A 99 -17.47 -6.41 9.60
C ALA A 99 -16.98 -6.03 8.20
N PRO A 100 -17.17 -6.90 7.19
CA PRO A 100 -17.04 -6.54 5.79
C PRO A 100 -17.96 -5.35 5.46
N ARG A 101 -17.44 -4.37 4.71
CA ARG A 101 -18.29 -3.34 4.09
C ARG A 101 -18.77 -3.79 2.70
N PRO A 102 -19.92 -3.29 2.23
CA PRO A 102 -20.36 -3.46 0.85
C PRO A 102 -19.29 -2.97 -0.13
N PRO A 103 -19.27 -3.52 -1.36
CA PRO A 103 -18.46 -3.03 -2.46
C PRO A 103 -18.63 -1.52 -2.65
N SER A 104 -17.52 -0.77 -2.62
CA SER A 104 -17.50 0.65 -2.98
C SER A 104 -16.25 0.97 -3.81
N LYS A 105 -16.24 2.13 -4.47
CA LYS A 105 -15.10 2.54 -5.32
C LYS A 105 -13.89 2.86 -4.46
N SER A 106 -12.73 2.40 -4.88
CA SER A 106 -11.45 2.67 -4.23
C SER A 106 -10.35 2.84 -5.26
N SER A 107 -9.24 3.45 -4.85
CA SER A 107 -8.07 3.57 -5.72
C SER A 107 -6.74 3.49 -4.98
N ILE A 108 -5.71 3.06 -5.70
CA ILE A 108 -4.30 3.13 -5.31
C ILE A 108 -3.59 3.97 -6.37
N GLN A 109 -3.06 5.11 -5.96
CA GLN A 109 -2.26 6.00 -6.79
C GLN A 109 -0.79 5.58 -6.75
N ILE A 110 -0.14 5.53 -7.91
CA ILE A 110 1.29 5.22 -8.05
C ILE A 110 1.99 6.47 -8.56
N TRP A 111 2.78 7.08 -7.68
CA TRP A 111 3.54 8.29 -7.92
C TRP A 111 4.97 7.96 -8.26
N GLU A 112 5.51 8.56 -9.32
CA GLU A 112 6.91 8.44 -9.69
C GLU A 112 7.71 9.63 -9.16
N PHE A 113 8.89 9.32 -8.64
CA PHE A 113 9.90 10.25 -8.20
C PHE A 113 11.20 9.95 -8.94
N CYS A 114 11.85 11.00 -9.41
CA CYS A 114 13.23 10.91 -9.87
C CYS A 114 14.17 10.77 -8.66
N ALA A 115 15.19 9.94 -8.81
CA ALA A 115 16.28 9.74 -7.89
C ALA A 115 17.62 10.04 -8.58
N THR A 116 18.48 10.73 -7.85
CA THR A 116 19.87 10.99 -8.23
C THR A 116 20.69 9.70 -8.25
N SER A 117 21.87 9.73 -8.87
CA SER A 117 22.82 8.60 -8.87
C SER A 117 23.25 8.12 -7.48
N GLN A 118 23.06 8.95 -6.45
CA GLN A 118 23.32 8.63 -5.05
C GLN A 118 22.10 8.03 -4.32
N GLY A 119 21.01 7.75 -5.03
CA GLY A 119 19.77 7.19 -4.46
C GLY A 119 18.93 8.19 -3.66
N ARG A 120 19.22 9.49 -3.76
CA ARG A 120 18.41 10.55 -3.11
C ARG A 120 17.35 11.06 -4.08
N ILE A 121 16.17 11.41 -3.58
CA ILE A 121 15.12 12.05 -4.39
C ILE A 121 15.68 13.33 -5.04
N ASP A 122 15.53 13.42 -6.35
CA ASP A 122 15.92 14.58 -7.13
C ASP A 122 14.86 15.68 -6.98
N ALA A 123 15.24 16.78 -6.32
CA ALA A 123 14.35 17.92 -6.10
C ALA A 123 14.14 18.79 -7.34
N THR A 124 14.85 18.53 -8.44
CA THR A 124 14.71 19.26 -9.71
C THR A 124 13.61 18.67 -10.60
N CYS A 125 13.27 17.40 -10.39
CA CYS A 125 12.23 16.68 -11.12
C CYS A 125 10.97 16.58 -10.25
N ALA A 126 9.86 17.14 -10.75
CA ALA A 126 8.58 17.09 -10.08
C ALA A 126 8.02 15.66 -10.06
N PRO A 127 7.47 15.18 -8.93
CA PRO A 127 6.81 13.89 -8.88
C PRO A 127 5.56 13.89 -9.78
N ILE A 128 5.37 12.78 -10.48
CA ILE A 128 4.30 12.61 -11.49
C ILE A 128 3.41 11.45 -11.08
N LEU A 129 2.09 11.64 -11.13
CA LEU A 129 1.14 10.54 -10.98
C LEU A 129 1.17 9.69 -12.26
N ARG A 130 1.74 8.48 -12.19
CA ARG A 130 1.90 7.60 -13.36
C ARG A 130 0.73 6.66 -13.57
N LYS A 131 0.15 6.15 -12.49
CA LYS A 131 -0.90 5.15 -12.58
C LYS A 131 -1.89 5.28 -11.43
N VAL A 132 -3.16 5.03 -11.72
CA VAL A 132 -4.21 4.87 -10.71
C VAL A 132 -4.86 3.51 -10.93
N ILE A 133 -4.73 2.65 -9.92
CA ILE A 133 -5.36 1.33 -9.89
C ILE A 133 -6.70 1.51 -9.20
N CYS A 134 -7.79 1.38 -9.94
CA CYS A 134 -9.15 1.50 -9.45
C CYS A 134 -9.73 0.12 -9.17
N SER A 135 -10.54 -0.02 -8.11
CA SER A 135 -11.32 -1.24 -7.87
C SER A 135 -12.64 -0.93 -7.17
N GLU A 136 -13.55 -1.89 -7.19
CA GLU A 136 -14.86 -1.80 -6.54
C GLU A 136 -14.96 -2.74 -5.32
N TRP A 137 -13.87 -2.89 -4.56
CA TRP A 137 -13.82 -3.76 -3.37
C TRP A 137 -13.91 -2.99 -2.04
N GLY A 138 -14.20 -1.70 -2.13
CA GLY A 138 -14.23 -0.73 -1.02
C GLY A 138 -12.86 -0.21 -0.60
N ASP A 139 -12.79 0.75 0.32
CA ASP A 139 -11.52 1.41 0.65
C ASP A 139 -10.37 0.45 0.98
N VAL A 140 -9.17 0.77 0.48
CA VAL A 140 -7.96 0.04 0.82
C VAL A 140 -7.52 0.44 2.22
N LYS A 141 -7.58 -0.50 3.17
CA LYS A 141 -7.20 -0.27 4.58
C LYS A 141 -5.69 -0.21 4.76
N THR A 142 -4.98 -1.14 4.12
CA THR A 142 -3.52 -1.24 4.16
C THR A 142 -3.03 -2.04 2.96
N PHE A 143 -1.79 -1.81 2.56
CA PHE A 143 -1.10 -2.63 1.56
C PHE A 143 0.38 -2.74 1.88
N ARG A 144 1.06 -3.76 1.36
CA ARG A 144 2.51 -3.98 1.46
C ARG A 144 3.05 -4.47 0.13
N TRP A 145 4.14 -3.87 -0.34
CA TRP A 145 4.91 -4.43 -1.43
C TRP A 145 5.66 -5.68 -0.95
N CYS A 146 5.80 -6.66 -1.84
CA CYS A 146 6.67 -7.80 -1.60
C CYS A 146 8.13 -7.30 -1.53
N PRO A 147 8.80 -7.41 -0.35
CA PRO A 147 10.14 -6.86 -0.18
C PRO A 147 11.24 -7.72 -0.79
N MET A 148 10.91 -8.95 -1.24
CA MET A 148 11.88 -9.87 -1.83
C MET A 148 12.18 -9.48 -3.28
N PRO A 149 13.46 -9.40 -3.68
CA PRO A 149 13.82 -9.18 -5.07
C PRO A 149 13.19 -10.24 -5.97
N ARG A 150 12.70 -9.81 -7.13
CA ARG A 150 12.27 -10.71 -8.18
C ARG A 150 13.29 -10.69 -9.29
N HIS A 151 13.54 -11.87 -9.88
CA HIS A 151 14.18 -11.91 -11.17
C HIS A 151 13.24 -11.23 -12.17
N SER A 152 13.70 -10.14 -12.77
CA SER A 152 13.09 -9.63 -13.99
C SER A 152 13.14 -10.78 -14.99
N PHE A 153 11.99 -11.40 -15.29
CA PHE A 153 11.91 -12.28 -16.45
C PHE A 153 12.22 -11.40 -17.65
N ALA A 154 13.45 -11.49 -18.14
CA ALA A 154 14.03 -10.57 -19.12
C ALA A 154 13.41 -10.71 -20.53
N GLU A 155 12.22 -11.31 -20.66
CA GLU A 155 11.71 -11.77 -21.96
C GLU A 155 10.21 -11.53 -22.22
N GLN A 156 9.50 -10.68 -21.46
CA GLN A 156 8.17 -10.24 -21.89
C GLN A 156 8.00 -8.71 -21.86
N ALA A 157 8.01 -8.16 -23.08
CA ALA A 157 7.55 -6.84 -23.52
C ALA A 157 8.31 -5.62 -22.96
N SER A 158 9.19 -5.08 -23.82
CA SER A 158 10.00 -3.85 -23.69
C SER A 158 9.25 -2.53 -23.39
N GLU A 159 7.96 -2.57 -23.05
CA GLU A 159 7.10 -1.40 -22.91
C GLU A 159 6.58 -1.15 -21.48
N ARG A 160 6.63 -2.15 -20.58
CA ARG A 160 6.13 -2.04 -19.20
C ARG A 160 7.20 -2.40 -18.18
N LEU A 161 7.30 -1.58 -17.14
CA LEU A 161 8.14 -1.80 -15.96
C LEU A 161 7.29 -2.47 -14.89
N ASN A 162 7.69 -3.67 -14.46
CA ASN A 162 7.08 -4.35 -13.31
C ASN A 162 7.59 -3.72 -12.01
N LEU A 163 6.69 -3.22 -11.16
CA LEU A 163 7.03 -2.59 -9.88
C LEU A 163 7.10 -3.58 -8.73
N GLY A 164 6.33 -4.65 -8.76
CA GLY A 164 6.15 -5.44 -7.55
C GLY A 164 4.81 -6.17 -7.47
N LEU A 165 4.74 -7.04 -6.48
CA LEU A 165 3.50 -7.68 -6.05
C LEU A 165 3.04 -6.83 -4.87
N LEU A 166 1.83 -6.32 -4.95
CA LEU A 166 1.23 -5.47 -3.94
C LEU A 166 0.12 -6.26 -3.26
N ALA A 167 0.37 -6.68 -2.03
CA ALA A 167 -0.66 -7.30 -1.19
C ALA A 167 -1.44 -6.21 -0.46
N GLY A 168 -2.76 -6.29 -0.42
CA GLY A 168 -3.60 -5.30 0.25
C GLY A 168 -4.81 -5.93 0.95
N ILE A 169 -5.39 -5.18 1.88
CA ILE A 169 -6.66 -5.50 2.52
C ILE A 169 -7.64 -4.39 2.16
N TRP A 170 -8.78 -4.79 1.62
CA TRP A 170 -9.86 -3.89 1.24
C TRP A 170 -10.96 -3.86 2.32
N ALA A 171 -11.93 -2.96 2.16
CA ALA A 171 -12.97 -2.73 3.15
C ALA A 171 -13.93 -3.92 3.32
N ASP A 172 -14.07 -4.74 2.29
CA ASP A 172 -14.75 -6.04 2.36
C ASP A 172 -14.03 -7.09 3.22
N GLY A 173 -12.83 -6.77 3.72
CA GLY A 173 -12.05 -7.62 4.62
C GLY A 173 -11.26 -8.71 3.91
N ALA A 174 -11.24 -8.73 2.58
CA ALA A 174 -10.45 -9.69 1.83
C ALA A 174 -9.01 -9.18 1.60
N LEU A 175 -8.07 -10.11 1.72
CA LEU A 175 -6.68 -10.00 1.31
C LEU A 175 -6.60 -10.25 -0.20
N ARG A 176 -5.97 -9.35 -0.94
CA ARG A 176 -5.71 -9.52 -2.37
C ARG A 176 -4.27 -9.22 -2.71
N VAL A 177 -3.75 -9.86 -3.76
CA VAL A 177 -2.43 -9.56 -4.32
C VAL A 177 -2.59 -9.11 -5.77
N LEU A 178 -1.98 -7.97 -6.09
CA LEU A 178 -1.92 -7.39 -7.43
C LEU A 178 -0.49 -7.49 -7.96
N ASP A 179 -0.32 -7.75 -9.25
CA ASP A 179 0.97 -7.58 -9.93
C ASP A 179 0.95 -6.25 -10.68
N VAL A 180 1.81 -5.32 -10.28
CA VAL A 180 1.71 -3.92 -10.67
C VAL A 180 2.74 -3.59 -11.74
N PHE A 181 2.27 -3.02 -12.84
CA PHE A 181 3.09 -2.56 -13.94
C PHE A 181 2.84 -1.08 -14.21
N VAL A 182 3.88 -0.37 -14.65
CA VAL A 182 3.80 1.01 -15.13
C VAL A 182 4.47 1.13 -16.50
N PRO A 183 4.20 2.18 -17.29
CA PRO A 183 4.91 2.42 -18.54
C PRO A 183 6.44 2.51 -18.33
N ALA A 184 7.21 1.75 -19.12
CA ALA A 184 8.67 1.75 -19.05
C ALA A 184 9.28 3.05 -19.59
N LYS A 185 8.60 3.71 -20.52
CA LYS A 185 8.99 5.01 -21.08
C LYS A 185 8.33 6.15 -20.31
N ASP A 186 8.95 7.33 -20.37
CA ASP A 186 8.38 8.55 -19.84
C ASP A 186 7.17 8.98 -20.68
N VAL A 187 5.98 8.56 -20.25
CA VAL A 187 4.70 8.96 -20.81
C VAL A 187 4.08 10.01 -19.88
N GLU A 188 3.79 11.21 -20.37
CA GLU A 188 3.25 12.29 -19.53
C GLU A 188 1.86 12.00 -18.97
N GLU A 189 1.09 11.13 -19.62
CA GLU A 189 -0.28 10.82 -19.24
C GLU A 189 -0.36 9.77 -18.11
N THR A 190 -1.25 10.01 -17.15
CA THR A 190 -1.58 9.06 -16.09
C THR A 190 -2.43 7.90 -16.62
N GLU A 191 -1.99 6.67 -16.39
CA GLU A 191 -2.75 5.46 -16.75
C GLU A 191 -3.81 5.14 -15.67
N TYR A 192 -5.07 5.00 -16.06
CA TYR A 192 -6.15 4.56 -15.16
C TYR A 192 -6.53 3.12 -15.48
N GLU A 193 -6.40 2.21 -14.52
CA GLU A 193 -6.70 0.79 -14.70
C GLU A 193 -7.79 0.36 -13.71
N LEU A 194 -8.95 -0.06 -14.23
CA LEU A 194 -9.99 -0.69 -13.42
C LEU A 194 -9.70 -2.19 -13.29
N VAL A 195 -9.37 -2.63 -12.07
CA VAL A 195 -9.09 -4.03 -11.77
C VAL A 195 -10.37 -4.70 -11.26
N SER A 196 -10.89 -5.63 -12.07
CA SER A 196 -12.04 -6.46 -11.72
C SER A 196 -11.66 -7.75 -10.99
N SER A 197 -10.42 -8.23 -11.18
CA SER A 197 -9.90 -9.45 -10.55
C SER A 197 -8.46 -9.25 -10.09
N ALA A 198 -8.14 -9.71 -8.88
CA ALA A 198 -6.78 -9.75 -8.37
C ALA A 198 -6.04 -11.00 -8.84
N ALA A 199 -4.71 -10.98 -8.81
CA ALA A 199 -3.88 -12.16 -9.09
C ALA A 199 -4.06 -13.25 -8.02
N PHE A 200 -4.43 -12.86 -6.80
CA PHE A 200 -4.78 -13.76 -5.71
C PHE A 200 -5.81 -13.08 -4.80
N THR A 201 -6.78 -13.83 -4.28
CA THR A 201 -7.78 -13.35 -3.32
C THR A 201 -7.97 -14.39 -2.21
N ALA A 202 -7.97 -13.92 -0.97
CA ALA A 202 -8.28 -14.70 0.22
C ALA A 202 -9.16 -13.89 1.16
N GLN A 203 -10.17 -14.52 1.74
CA GLN A 203 -11.10 -13.96 2.69
C GLN A 203 -11.31 -14.99 3.81
N PRO A 204 -10.98 -14.66 5.06
CA PRO A 204 -11.15 -15.59 6.15
C PRO A 204 -12.66 -15.80 6.43
N PRO A 205 -13.10 -17.01 6.80
CA PRO A 205 -14.50 -17.29 7.05
C PRO A 205 -15.00 -16.54 8.29
N ASN A 206 -16.16 -15.88 8.19
CA ASN A 206 -16.85 -15.21 9.30
C ASN A 206 -16.02 -14.14 10.05
N THR A 207 -15.01 -13.56 9.41
CA THR A 207 -14.17 -12.49 9.96
C THR A 207 -13.59 -11.67 8.82
N ILE A 208 -12.75 -10.68 9.13
CA ILE A 208 -12.04 -9.86 8.14
C ILE A 208 -10.54 -9.91 8.40
N CYS A 209 -9.75 -9.78 7.33
CA CYS A 209 -8.34 -9.42 7.43
C CYS A 209 -8.20 -7.98 7.92
N THR A 210 -7.16 -7.73 8.70
CA THR A 210 -6.96 -6.47 9.45
C THR A 210 -5.58 -5.88 9.24
N CYS A 211 -4.56 -6.73 9.19
CA CYS A 211 -3.18 -6.38 8.90
C CYS A 211 -2.54 -7.49 8.06
N LEU A 212 -1.47 -7.18 7.33
CA LEU A 212 -0.77 -8.16 6.51
C LEU A 212 0.74 -7.91 6.49
N THR A 213 1.49 -8.98 6.21
CA THR A 213 2.93 -8.92 5.93
C THR A 213 3.33 -10.04 4.97
N TRP A 214 4.41 -9.83 4.22
CA TRP A 214 5.03 -10.87 3.41
C TRP A 214 5.90 -11.78 4.29
N LEU A 215 5.80 -13.08 4.05
CA LEU A 215 6.66 -14.11 4.65
C LEU A 215 7.80 -14.51 3.70
N SER A 216 7.48 -14.60 2.41
CA SER A 216 8.41 -14.91 1.33
C SER A 216 7.95 -14.23 0.03
N SER A 217 8.64 -14.47 -1.09
CA SER A 217 8.19 -14.01 -2.41
C SER A 217 6.88 -14.67 -2.88
N THR A 218 6.44 -15.73 -2.20
CA THR A 218 5.28 -16.56 -2.60
C THR A 218 4.25 -16.74 -1.49
N SER A 219 4.52 -16.25 -0.28
CA SER A 219 3.64 -16.45 0.88
C SER A 219 3.37 -15.16 1.63
N VAL A 220 2.12 -15.01 2.06
CA VAL A 220 1.60 -13.85 2.81
C VAL A 220 0.94 -14.31 4.10
N ILE A 221 1.02 -13.45 5.12
CA ILE A 221 0.35 -13.63 6.39
C ILE A 221 -0.62 -12.48 6.57
N ALA A 222 -1.82 -12.77 7.06
CA ALA A 222 -2.76 -11.75 7.50
C ALA A 222 -3.31 -12.05 8.90
N GLY A 223 -3.42 -11.02 9.71
CA GLY A 223 -4.14 -11.06 10.98
C GLY A 223 -5.62 -10.77 10.76
N CYS A 224 -6.47 -11.38 11.58
CA CYS A 224 -7.92 -11.26 11.49
C CYS A 224 -8.53 -10.53 12.70
N ALA A 225 -9.75 -10.03 12.53
CA ALA A 225 -10.47 -9.29 13.58
C ALA A 225 -10.86 -10.16 14.78
N ASN A 226 -10.88 -11.49 14.62
CA ASN A 226 -11.17 -12.46 15.66
C ASN A 226 -9.92 -12.96 16.41
N GLY A 227 -8.73 -12.40 16.13
CA GLY A 227 -7.50 -12.81 16.81
C GLY A 227 -6.77 -14.01 16.18
N CYS A 228 -7.26 -14.50 15.05
CA CYS A 228 -6.58 -15.52 14.25
C CYS A 228 -5.60 -14.91 13.25
N ILE A 229 -4.55 -15.66 12.93
CA ILE A 229 -3.73 -15.41 11.73
C ILE A 229 -4.02 -16.47 10.68
N GLY A 230 -3.93 -16.06 9.42
CA GLY A 230 -3.88 -16.95 8.28
C GLY A 230 -2.54 -16.83 7.56
N VAL A 231 -2.03 -17.96 7.06
CA VAL A 231 -0.85 -18.02 6.19
C VAL A 231 -1.25 -18.66 4.87
N TRP A 232 -0.98 -17.96 3.77
CA TRP A 232 -1.30 -18.44 2.42
C TRP A 232 -0.03 -18.57 1.57
N ASN A 233 0.05 -19.64 0.78
CA ASN A 233 1.01 -19.76 -0.31
C ASN A 233 0.29 -19.51 -1.63
N ILE A 234 0.70 -18.45 -2.32
CA ILE A 234 0.03 -17.96 -3.53
C ILE A 234 0.06 -19.03 -4.63
N PRO A 235 1.21 -19.62 -5.04
CA PRO A 235 1.23 -20.65 -6.08
C PRO A 235 0.32 -21.86 -5.82
N SER A 236 0.34 -22.40 -4.59
CA SER A 236 -0.49 -23.56 -4.24
C SER A 236 -1.97 -23.26 -4.36
N SER A 237 -2.40 -22.07 -3.92
CA SER A 237 -3.80 -21.65 -4.02
C SER A 237 -4.28 -21.39 -5.45
N LEU A 238 -3.39 -21.00 -6.35
CA LEU A 238 -3.71 -20.81 -7.77
C LEU A 238 -3.87 -22.16 -8.50
N GLN A 239 -3.09 -23.18 -8.11
CA GLN A 239 -3.20 -24.52 -8.69
C GLN A 239 -4.52 -25.19 -8.30
N THR A 240 -4.96 -25.09 -7.04
CA THR A 240 -6.25 -25.65 -6.59
C THR A 240 -7.46 -24.96 -7.24
N ALA A 241 -7.38 -23.68 -7.58
CA ALA A 241 -8.44 -22.98 -8.32
C ALA A 241 -8.61 -23.50 -9.77
N SER A 242 -7.58 -24.11 -10.35
CA SER A 242 -7.59 -24.58 -11.74
C SER A 242 -8.23 -25.96 -11.96
N THR A 243 -8.43 -26.75 -10.90
CA THR A 243 -8.78 -28.19 -10.99
C THR A 243 -10.26 -28.56 -10.80
N GLY A 244 -11.19 -27.61 -10.60
CA GLY A 244 -12.62 -27.96 -10.77
C GLY A 244 -13.67 -27.12 -10.05
N ASP A 245 -13.34 -26.41 -8.97
CA ASP A 245 -14.35 -25.68 -8.18
C ASP A 245 -14.18 -24.16 -8.28
N ARG A 246 -14.64 -23.60 -9.40
CA ARG A 246 -14.80 -22.14 -9.59
C ARG A 246 -15.88 -21.52 -8.68
N ARG A 247 -16.49 -22.30 -7.78
CA ARG A 247 -17.60 -21.83 -6.93
C ARG A 247 -17.15 -21.03 -5.72
N ASN A 248 -15.87 -21.11 -5.32
CA ASN A 248 -15.29 -20.24 -4.29
C ASN A 248 -13.92 -19.75 -4.75
N ALA A 249 -13.84 -18.55 -5.31
CA ALA A 249 -12.59 -17.86 -5.70
C ALA A 249 -11.70 -17.46 -4.51
N ASN A 250 -11.90 -18.10 -3.36
CA ASN A 250 -11.34 -17.75 -2.09
C ASN A 250 -10.29 -18.79 -1.68
N ALA A 251 -9.03 -18.37 -1.59
CA ALA A 251 -7.94 -19.27 -1.23
C ALA A 251 -7.98 -19.67 0.25
N GLU A 252 -7.90 -20.98 0.51
CA GLU A 252 -7.77 -21.51 1.87
C GLU A 252 -6.35 -21.30 2.43
N PRO A 253 -6.24 -20.92 3.72
CA PRO A 253 -4.94 -20.78 4.36
C PRO A 253 -4.31 -22.16 4.65
N ILE A 254 -2.99 -22.24 4.51
CA ILE A 254 -2.22 -23.43 4.92
C ILE A 254 -2.18 -23.54 6.44
N ILE A 255 -2.12 -22.38 7.12
CA ILE A 255 -2.16 -22.30 8.58
C ILE A 255 -3.23 -21.29 8.95
N TYR A 256 -4.17 -21.70 9.79
CA TYR A 256 -5.13 -20.80 10.41
C TYR A 256 -5.18 -21.09 11.91
N SER A 257 -4.78 -20.13 12.74
CA SER A 257 -4.65 -20.38 14.18
C SER A 257 -4.85 -19.11 14.99
N SER A 258 -5.48 -19.28 16.16
CA SER A 258 -5.76 -18.21 17.11
C SER A 258 -4.50 -17.88 17.92
N ILE A 259 -4.03 -16.64 17.82
CA ILE A 259 -2.86 -16.15 18.58
C ILE A 259 -3.21 -15.06 19.59
N SER A 260 -4.39 -14.44 19.45
CA SER A 260 -4.89 -13.42 20.36
C SER A 260 -6.38 -13.66 20.62
N PRO A 261 -6.92 -13.27 21.79
CA PRO A 261 -8.36 -13.30 22.02
C PRO A 261 -9.12 -12.16 21.31
N THR A 262 -8.41 -11.22 20.66
CA THR A 262 -8.99 -9.98 20.13
C THR A 262 -8.38 -9.57 18.79
N TYR A 263 -8.95 -8.53 18.18
CA TYR A 263 -8.49 -7.90 16.94
C TYR A 263 -6.97 -7.75 16.84
N ILE A 264 -6.38 -8.32 15.79
CA ILE A 264 -4.95 -8.15 15.49
C ILE A 264 -4.75 -6.79 14.82
N LEU A 265 -3.88 -5.96 15.40
CA LEU A 265 -3.61 -4.62 14.91
C LEU A 265 -2.49 -4.60 13.88
N ASN A 266 -1.43 -5.37 14.12
CA ASN A 266 -0.28 -5.42 13.24
C ASN A 266 0.39 -6.78 13.30
N VAL A 267 1.03 -7.15 12.20
CA VAL A 267 1.84 -8.35 12.05
C VAL A 267 3.07 -8.00 11.22
N ILE A 268 4.24 -8.42 11.69
CA ILE A 268 5.51 -8.25 10.97
C ILE A 268 6.31 -9.55 11.06
N THR A 269 7.11 -9.83 10.04
CA THR A 269 8.08 -10.93 10.06
C THR A 269 9.46 -10.38 10.39
N CYS A 270 10.30 -11.21 11.00
CA CYS A 270 11.71 -10.89 11.23
C CYS A 270 12.58 -11.19 9.99
N TYR A 271 12.01 -11.07 8.78
CA TYR A 271 12.73 -11.15 7.52
C TYR A 271 13.75 -9.98 7.44
N PRO A 272 14.96 -10.19 6.87
CA PRO A 272 15.46 -11.40 6.22
C PRO A 272 16.10 -12.42 7.16
N SER A 273 16.50 -12.01 8.37
CA SER A 273 17.36 -12.84 9.23
C SER A 273 16.66 -14.03 9.87
N ARG A 274 15.38 -13.91 10.24
CA ARG A 274 14.58 -14.97 10.87
C ARG A 274 13.15 -14.97 10.32
N PRO A 275 12.95 -15.44 9.07
CA PRO A 275 11.65 -15.36 8.40
C PRO A 275 10.55 -16.19 9.09
N ASN A 276 10.91 -17.26 9.82
CA ASN A 276 9.96 -18.08 10.56
C ASN A 276 9.42 -17.42 11.83
N ILE A 277 10.04 -16.34 12.30
CA ILE A 277 9.59 -15.61 13.48
C ILE A 277 8.71 -14.44 13.04
N MET A 278 7.55 -14.37 13.67
CA MET A 278 6.57 -13.31 13.48
C MET A 278 6.37 -12.57 14.80
N ILE A 279 6.17 -11.26 14.73
CA ILE A 279 5.74 -10.42 15.86
C ILE A 279 4.36 -9.87 15.52
N SER A 280 3.45 -9.95 16.49
CA SER A 280 2.08 -9.47 16.36
C SER A 280 1.73 -8.53 17.50
N SER A 281 0.84 -7.57 17.24
CA SER A 281 0.20 -6.74 18.25
C SER A 281 -1.31 -6.86 18.14
N SER A 282 -2.00 -6.82 19.28
CA SER A 282 -3.47 -6.97 19.32
C SER A 282 -4.13 -5.90 20.21
N MET A 283 -5.43 -5.75 20.05
CA MET A 283 -6.23 -4.78 20.82
C MET A 283 -6.27 -5.09 22.32
N SER A 284 -5.96 -6.34 22.71
CA SER A 284 -5.74 -6.71 24.11
C SER A 284 -4.54 -6.00 24.77
N GLY A 285 -3.72 -5.28 24.01
CA GLY A 285 -2.52 -4.59 24.49
C GLY A 285 -1.25 -5.44 24.49
N HIS A 286 -1.35 -6.73 24.14
CA HIS A 286 -0.21 -7.63 24.10
C HIS A 286 0.53 -7.55 22.76
N ILE A 287 1.86 -7.60 22.86
CA ILE A 287 2.77 -7.84 21.74
C ILE A 287 3.37 -9.23 21.95
N GLN A 288 3.22 -10.11 20.96
CA GLN A 288 3.70 -11.49 21.05
C GLN A 288 4.63 -11.81 19.89
N MET A 289 5.70 -12.53 20.19
CA MET A 289 6.57 -13.16 19.21
C MET A 289 6.18 -14.64 19.08
N THR A 290 6.09 -15.15 17.86
CA THR A 290 5.63 -16.51 17.57
C THR A 290 6.50 -17.13 16.49
N ASP A 291 6.88 -18.39 16.67
CA ASP A 291 7.51 -19.20 15.64
C ASP A 291 6.43 -19.90 14.80
N LEU A 292 6.41 -19.62 13.50
CA LEU A 292 5.44 -20.19 12.55
C LEU A 292 5.61 -21.70 12.39
N MET A 293 6.81 -22.23 12.66
CA MET A 293 7.06 -23.67 12.58
C MET A 293 6.35 -24.42 13.71
N GLU A 294 6.29 -23.84 14.91
CA GLU A 294 5.58 -24.41 16.06
C GLU A 294 4.05 -24.35 15.86
N MET A 295 3.56 -23.32 15.16
CA MET A 295 2.15 -23.25 14.79
C MET A 295 1.75 -24.34 13.81
N THR A 296 2.65 -24.66 12.87
CA THR A 296 2.45 -25.74 11.89
C THR A 296 2.40 -27.10 12.59
N SER A 297 3.27 -27.35 13.56
CA SER A 297 3.25 -28.61 14.32
C SER A 297 1.98 -28.75 15.17
N LYS A 298 1.50 -27.66 15.78
CA LYS A 298 0.22 -27.64 16.51
C LYS A 298 -0.99 -27.80 15.58
N ALA A 299 -0.96 -27.25 14.37
CA ALA A 299 -2.01 -27.45 13.37
C ALA A 299 -2.10 -28.93 12.92
N THR A 300 -0.96 -29.62 12.80
CA THR A 300 -0.91 -31.07 12.50
C THR A 300 -1.32 -31.93 13.70
N MET A 301 -1.26 -31.41 14.92
CA MET A 301 -1.63 -32.09 16.17
C MET A 301 -3.04 -31.76 16.67
N ALA A 302 -3.95 -31.27 15.82
CA ALA A 302 -5.37 -31.24 16.17
C ALA A 302 -5.86 -32.69 16.38
N PRO A 303 -6.27 -33.08 17.60
CA PRO A 303 -6.65 -34.45 17.88
C PRO A 303 -8.10 -34.73 17.44
N ALA A 304 -8.36 -36.03 17.27
CA ALA A 304 -9.61 -36.64 16.87
C ALA A 304 -10.85 -36.07 17.59
N ALA A 305 -11.95 -36.08 16.85
CA ALA A 305 -13.30 -35.85 17.34
C ALA A 305 -13.56 -36.55 18.68
N THR A 306 -14.18 -35.80 19.60
CA THR A 306 -15.08 -36.35 20.63
C THR A 306 -16.50 -36.04 20.25
#